data_AF-A0A6M1TGF2-F1
#
_entry.id   AF-A0A6M1TGF2-F1
#
_cell.length_a   1.000
_cell.length_b   1.000
_cell.length_c   1.000
_cell.angle_alpha   90.00
_cell.angle_beta   90.00
_cell.angle_gamma   90.00
#
_symmetry.space_group_name_H-M   'P 1'
#
loop_
_entity.id
_entity.type
_entity.pdbx_description
1 polymer ?
#
loop_
_entity_poly.entity_id
_entity_poly.type
_entity_poly.pdbx_seq_one_letter_code
_entity_poly.pdbx_strand_id
1 'polypeptide(L)'
;MDQQQEGILVLSKNYLDELSPPDIDWPENIQIVVSCIHENLFDASLSVSWLKEKCHIKKKIFSACFARHVGYYPKEYILHHRIKAAKRILREMDLPVTRVALTVGFNSLSAFCKAFKREMDMGPSDWRKDAKEVA
;
A
#
# COMPACT_ATOMS: atom_id res chain seq x y z
N MET A 1 22.54 -0.35 -12.88
CA MET A 1 21.40 0.01 -12.02
C MET A 1 21.98 0.42 -10.68
N ASP A 2 21.49 1.50 -10.07
CA ASP A 2 21.98 1.98 -8.77
C ASP A 2 21.67 0.95 -7.67
N GLN A 3 22.64 0.64 -6.77
CA GLN A 3 22.45 -0.31 -5.66
C GLN A 3 21.25 0.06 -4.78
N GLN A 4 20.97 1.36 -4.66
CA GLN A 4 19.82 1.87 -3.93
C GLN A 4 18.47 1.55 -4.61
N GLN A 5 18.44 1.51 -5.94
CA GLN A 5 17.24 1.17 -6.71
C GLN A 5 16.94 -0.33 -6.65
N GLU A 6 17.96 -1.18 -6.60
CA GLU A 6 17.77 -2.62 -6.44
C GLU A 6 17.25 -2.94 -5.03
N GLY A 7 17.83 -2.34 -3.99
CA GLY A 7 17.38 -2.54 -2.60
C GLY A 7 15.92 -2.18 -2.38
N ILE A 8 15.44 -1.03 -2.89
CA ILE A 8 14.04 -0.65 -2.70
C ILE A 8 13.06 -1.59 -3.42
N LEU A 9 13.43 -2.12 -4.59
CA LEU A 9 12.62 -3.09 -5.32
C LEU A 9 12.54 -4.43 -4.57
N VAL A 10 13.65 -4.89 -3.98
CA VAL A 10 13.68 -6.09 -3.14
C VAL A 10 12.77 -5.92 -1.92
N LEU A 11 12.88 -4.81 -1.19
CA LEU A 11 12.02 -4.58 -0.01
C LEU A 11 10.54 -4.48 -0.35
N SER A 12 10.23 -3.85 -1.49
CA SER A 12 8.86 -3.77 -2.00
C SER A 12 8.35 -5.17 -2.34
N LYS A 13 9.14 -5.97 -3.05
CA LYS A 13 8.77 -7.35 -3.41
C LYS A 13 8.57 -8.22 -2.16
N ASN A 14 9.50 -8.18 -1.21
CA ASN A 14 9.41 -8.93 0.05
C ASN A 14 8.12 -8.60 0.80
N TYR A 15 7.71 -7.32 0.79
CA TYR A 15 6.45 -6.93 1.39
C TYR A 15 5.24 -7.58 0.72
N LEU A 16 5.23 -7.70 -0.62
CA LEU A 16 4.16 -8.40 -1.35
C LEU A 16 4.15 -9.90 -1.07
N ASP A 17 5.32 -10.52 -1.02
CA ASP A 17 5.46 -11.96 -0.73
C ASP A 17 5.01 -12.31 0.70
N GLU A 18 5.08 -11.35 1.63
CA GLU A 18 4.61 -11.46 3.01
C GLU A 18 3.13 -11.10 3.21
N LEU A 19 2.44 -10.58 2.17
CA LEU A 19 1.01 -10.28 2.30
C LEU A 19 0.23 -11.57 2.52
N SER A 20 -0.60 -11.56 3.56
CA SER A 20 -1.50 -12.69 3.81
C SER A 20 -2.42 -12.87 2.60
N PRO A 21 -2.60 -14.12 2.12
CA PRO A 21 -3.54 -14.38 1.04
C PRO A 21 -4.96 -13.99 1.47
N PRO A 22 -5.88 -13.76 0.51
CA PRO A 22 -7.27 -13.52 0.84
C PRO A 22 -7.84 -14.67 1.67
N ASP A 23 -8.71 -14.33 2.63
CA ASP A 23 -9.38 -15.34 3.44
C ASP A 23 -10.26 -16.24 2.56
N ILE A 24 -10.15 -17.56 2.77
CA ILE A 24 -10.90 -18.56 2.02
C ILE A 24 -12.41 -18.46 2.29
N ASP A 25 -12.80 -17.92 3.45
CA ASP A 25 -14.20 -17.74 3.84
C ASP A 25 -14.84 -16.51 3.17
N TRP A 26 -14.06 -15.63 2.52
CA TRP A 26 -14.61 -14.50 1.80
C TRP A 26 -15.28 -14.94 0.49
N PRO A 27 -16.31 -14.21 0.02
CA PRO A 27 -16.87 -14.46 -1.30
C PRO A 27 -15.79 -14.38 -2.39
N GLU A 28 -15.89 -15.23 -3.42
CA GLU A 28 -14.92 -15.31 -4.51
C GLU A 28 -14.60 -13.92 -5.12
N ASN A 29 -15.62 -13.09 -5.32
CA ASN A 29 -15.43 -11.74 -5.85
C ASN A 29 -14.63 -10.81 -4.91
N ILE A 30 -14.61 -11.06 -3.60
CA ILE A 30 -13.77 -10.32 -2.63
C ILE A 30 -12.35 -10.86 -2.69
N GLN A 31 -12.17 -12.19 -2.73
CA GLN A 31 -10.87 -12.82 -2.87
C GLN A 31 -10.14 -12.32 -4.12
N ILE A 32 -10.80 -12.35 -5.28
CA ILE A 32 -10.27 -11.85 -6.56
C ILE A 32 -9.82 -10.39 -6.44
N VAL A 33 -10.61 -9.54 -5.78
CA VAL A 33 -10.26 -8.13 -5.63
C VAL A 33 -9.06 -7.94 -4.73
N VAL A 34 -8.97 -8.67 -3.62
CA VAL A 34 -7.82 -8.60 -2.72
C VAL A 34 -6.55 -9.05 -3.44
N SER A 35 -6.58 -10.17 -4.16
CA SER A 35 -5.46 -10.61 -5.00
C SER A 35 -5.08 -9.56 -6.04
N CYS A 36 -6.07 -8.96 -6.72
CA CYS A 36 -5.83 -7.91 -7.69
C CYS A 36 -5.20 -6.65 -7.06
N ILE A 37 -5.61 -6.30 -5.83
CA ILE A 37 -4.98 -5.21 -5.07
C ILE A 37 -3.52 -5.57 -4.75
N HIS A 38 -3.24 -6.78 -4.27
CA HIS A 38 -1.89 -7.21 -3.91
C HIS A 38 -0.93 -7.17 -5.11
N GLU A 39 -1.35 -7.72 -6.24
CA GLU A 39 -0.57 -7.74 -7.48
C GLU A 39 -0.25 -6.34 -8.02
N ASN A 40 -1.12 -5.36 -7.76
CA ASN A 40 -1.01 -4.00 -8.32
C ASN A 40 -0.77 -2.94 -7.24
N LEU A 41 -0.41 -3.35 -6.02
CA LEU A 41 -0.42 -2.47 -4.84
C LEU A 41 0.42 -1.21 -5.05
N PHE A 42 1.57 -1.36 -5.70
CA PHE A 42 2.52 -0.28 -5.95
C PHE A 42 2.34 0.41 -7.30
N ASP A 43 1.33 0.04 -8.08
CA ASP A 43 0.97 0.77 -9.30
C ASP A 43 0.23 2.06 -8.92
N ALA A 44 0.74 3.21 -9.35
CA ALA A 44 0.15 4.50 -9.03
C ALA A 44 -1.21 4.77 -9.71
N SER A 45 -1.58 3.97 -10.71
CA SER A 45 -2.89 3.97 -11.37
C SER A 45 -3.96 3.17 -10.61
N LEU A 46 -3.56 2.34 -9.64
CA LEU A 46 -4.48 1.53 -8.83
C LEU A 46 -5.47 2.44 -8.10
N SER A 47 -6.74 2.30 -8.47
CA SER A 47 -7.84 3.06 -7.89
C SER A 47 -9.08 2.18 -7.73
N VAL A 48 -10.04 2.61 -6.90
CA VAL A 48 -11.30 1.88 -6.73
C VAL A 48 -12.07 1.77 -8.05
N SER A 49 -12.00 2.81 -8.90
CA SER A 49 -12.61 2.78 -10.23
C SER A 49 -11.95 1.74 -11.13
N TRP A 50 -10.61 1.69 -11.15
CA TRP A 50 -9.84 0.70 -11.89
C TRP A 50 -10.15 -0.72 -11.42
N LEU A 51 -10.23 -0.96 -10.10
CA LEU A 51 -10.60 -2.28 -9.54
C LEU A 51 -11.98 -2.72 -9.98
N LYS A 52 -12.95 -1.80 -10.00
CA LYS A 52 -14.30 -2.13 -10.45
C LYS A 52 -14.34 -2.52 -11.92
N GLU A 53 -13.55 -1.85 -12.75
CA GLU A 53 -13.46 -2.16 -14.18
C GLU A 53 -12.75 -3.51 -14.40
N LYS A 54 -11.56 -3.67 -13.81
CA LYS A 54 -10.71 -4.85 -13.94
C LYS A 54 -11.37 -6.12 -13.41
N CYS A 55 -12.08 -6.04 -12.29
CA CYS A 55 -12.78 -7.17 -11.67
C CYS A 55 -14.26 -7.26 -12.08
N HIS A 56 -14.69 -6.51 -13.11
CA HIS A 56 -16.07 -6.51 -13.64
C HIS A 56 -17.18 -6.23 -12.59
N ILE A 57 -16.89 -5.38 -11.60
CA ILE A 57 -17.79 -5.07 -10.49
C ILE A 57 -18.75 -3.93 -10.84
N LYS A 58 -20.00 -4.30 -11.14
CA LYS A 58 -21.07 -3.34 -11.47
C LYS A 58 -21.80 -2.77 -10.25
N LYS A 59 -21.58 -3.32 -9.05
CA LYS A 59 -22.35 -2.98 -7.83
C LYS A 59 -21.92 -1.62 -7.25
N LYS A 60 -22.89 -0.71 -7.02
CA LYS A 60 -22.68 0.56 -6.29
C LYS A 60 -22.24 0.32 -4.84
N ILE A 61 -22.75 -0.74 -4.20
CA ILE A 61 -22.44 -1.09 -2.81
C ILE A 61 -21.13 -1.86 -2.63
N PHE A 62 -20.32 -2.02 -3.69
CA PHE A 62 -19.10 -2.84 -3.65
C PHE A 62 -18.17 -2.46 -2.50
N SER A 63 -17.87 -1.18 -2.33
CA SER A 63 -16.94 -0.73 -1.29
C SER A 63 -17.42 -1.08 0.12
N ALA A 64 -18.73 -0.99 0.37
CA ALA A 64 -19.31 -1.40 1.65
C ALA A 64 -19.31 -2.92 1.82
N CYS A 65 -19.58 -3.68 0.76
CA CYS A 65 -19.50 -5.15 0.78
C CYS A 65 -18.07 -5.62 1.06
N PHE A 66 -17.08 -5.01 0.41
CA PHE A 66 -15.67 -5.28 0.66
C PHE A 66 -15.29 -4.98 2.11
N ALA A 67 -15.67 -3.80 2.63
CA ALA A 67 -15.41 -3.42 4.01
C ALA A 67 -16.04 -4.37 5.03
N ARG A 68 -17.22 -4.94 4.73
CA ARG A 68 -17.87 -5.92 5.61
C ARG A 68 -17.05 -7.20 5.82
N HIS A 69 -16.26 -7.62 4.83
CA HIS A 69 -15.47 -8.84 4.90
C HIS A 69 -14.02 -8.55 5.31
N VAL A 70 -13.41 -7.52 4.72
CA VAL A 70 -11.99 -7.18 4.89
C VAL A 70 -11.76 -6.24 6.09
N GLY A 71 -12.81 -5.58 6.58
CA GLY A 71 -12.74 -4.61 7.68
C GLY A 71 -12.37 -3.19 7.27
N TYR A 72 -11.93 -2.98 6.01
CA TYR A 72 -11.50 -1.69 5.48
C TYR A 72 -12.20 -1.39 4.17
N TYR A 73 -12.48 -0.12 3.86
CA TYR A 73 -12.86 0.22 2.49
C TYR A 73 -11.67 0.00 1.54
N PRO A 74 -11.90 -0.36 0.25
CA PRO A 74 -10.82 -0.70 -0.67
C PRO A 74 -9.72 0.36 -0.77
N LYS A 75 -10.12 1.64 -0.77
CA LYS A 75 -9.17 2.77 -0.80
C LYS A 75 -8.30 2.84 0.46
N GLU A 76 -8.89 2.57 1.62
CA GLU A 76 -8.18 2.59 2.90
C GLU A 76 -7.25 1.41 3.01
N TYR A 77 -7.69 0.24 2.57
CA TYR A 77 -6.87 -0.97 2.50
C TYR A 77 -5.60 -0.74 1.65
N ILE A 78 -5.75 -0.19 0.44
CA ILE A 78 -4.62 0.15 -0.43
C ILE A 78 -3.67 1.13 0.29
N LEU A 79 -4.21 2.22 0.85
CA LEU A 79 -3.39 3.22 1.54
C LEU A 79 -2.64 2.62 2.73
N HIS A 80 -3.32 1.84 3.57
CA HIS A 80 -2.74 1.18 4.74
C HIS A 80 -1.54 0.31 4.36
N HIS A 81 -1.71 -0.55 3.34
CA HIS A 81 -0.63 -1.42 2.91
C HIS A 81 0.53 -0.64 2.25
N ARG A 82 0.26 0.42 1.49
CA ARG A 82 1.31 1.29 0.94
C ARG A 82 2.12 1.98 2.04
N ILE A 83 1.46 2.47 3.09
CA ILE A 83 2.13 3.11 4.22
C ILE A 83 2.96 2.08 5.00
N LYS A 84 2.45 0.87 5.24
CA LYS A 84 3.21 -0.21 5.87
C LYS A 84 4.47 -0.58 5.09
N ALA A 85 4.37 -0.73 3.76
CA ALA A 85 5.54 -0.95 2.91
C ALA A 85 6.54 0.22 2.99
N ALA A 86 6.03 1.46 2.95
CA ALA A 86 6.86 2.66 3.06
C ALA A 86 7.64 2.71 4.37
N LYS A 87 7.01 2.36 5.50
CA LYS A 87 7.67 2.30 6.81
C LYS A 87 8.84 1.34 6.81
N ARG A 88 8.67 0.15 6.22
CA ARG A 88 9.74 -0.85 6.11
C ARG A 88 10.93 -0.28 5.36
N ILE A 89 10.68 0.30 4.18
CA ILE A 89 11.72 0.91 3.34
C ILE A 89 12.41 2.07 4.06
N LEU A 90 11.64 2.96 4.72
CA LEU A 90 12.16 4.12 5.44
C LEU A 90 13.07 3.70 6.61
N ARG A 91 12.76 2.59 7.27
CA ARG A 91 13.55 2.05 8.38
C ARG A 91 14.83 1.39 7.90
N GLU A 92 14.75 0.63 6.81
CA GLU A 92 15.84 -0.24 6.34
C GLU A 92 16.78 0.48 5.36
N MET A 93 16.36 1.59 4.75
CA MET A 93 17.15 2.33 3.78
C MET A 93 17.08 3.84 3.98
N ASP A 94 18.20 4.52 3.76
CA ASP A 94 18.27 5.98 3.83
C ASP A 94 18.01 6.66 2.48
N LEU A 95 16.85 6.40 1.89
CA LEU A 95 16.44 6.97 0.60
C LEU A 95 15.71 8.30 0.74
N PRO A 96 15.69 9.17 -0.27
CA PRO A 96 14.81 10.33 -0.26
C PRO A 96 13.34 9.93 -0.08
N VAL A 97 12.59 10.62 0.79
CA VAL A 97 11.17 10.31 1.05
C VAL A 97 10.34 10.31 -0.25
N THR A 98 10.67 11.20 -1.18
CA THR A 98 10.05 11.25 -2.51
C THR A 98 10.23 9.94 -3.29
N ARG A 99 11.40 9.31 -3.22
CA ARG A 99 11.64 8.02 -3.89
C ARG A 99 10.75 6.93 -3.29
N VAL A 100 10.70 6.85 -1.95
CA VAL A 100 9.85 5.87 -1.26
C VAL A 100 8.38 6.07 -1.61
N ALA A 101 7.90 7.32 -1.62
CA ALA A 101 6.53 7.66 -1.99
C ALA A 101 6.18 7.16 -3.40
N LEU A 102 7.03 7.41 -4.39
CA LEU A 102 6.82 6.97 -5.76
C LEU A 102 6.87 5.44 -5.89
N THR A 103 7.80 4.79 -5.20
CA THR A 103 7.95 3.33 -5.27
C THR A 103 6.79 2.58 -4.64
N VAL A 104 6.18 3.11 -3.57
CA VAL A 104 4.99 2.51 -2.95
C VAL A 104 3.68 2.95 -3.62
N GLY A 105 3.73 3.52 -4.83
CA GLY A 105 2.56 3.78 -5.67
C GLY A 105 1.86 5.11 -5.43
N PHE A 106 2.49 6.10 -4.79
CA PHE A 106 1.93 7.46 -4.73
C PHE A 106 2.35 8.31 -5.93
N ASN A 107 1.42 9.08 -6.49
CA ASN A 107 1.70 10.00 -7.58
C ASN A 107 2.38 11.31 -7.13
N SER A 108 2.40 11.61 -5.83
CA SER A 108 3.06 12.82 -5.31
C SER A 108 3.50 12.67 -3.86
N LEU A 109 4.58 13.38 -3.51
CA LEU A 109 5.08 13.48 -2.14
C LEU A 109 4.03 14.08 -1.19
N SER A 110 3.28 15.09 -1.64
CA SER A 110 2.25 15.74 -0.82
C SER A 110 1.13 14.77 -0.42
N ALA A 111 0.64 13.98 -1.38
CA ALA A 111 -0.38 12.96 -1.11
C ALA A 111 0.15 11.88 -0.15
N PHE A 112 1.40 11.45 -0.35
CA PHE A 112 2.07 10.51 0.54
C PHE A 112 2.20 11.06 1.97
N CYS A 113 2.78 12.24 2.15
CA CYS A 113 2.97 12.83 3.47
C CYS A 113 1.64 13.02 4.22
N LYS A 114 0.56 13.43 3.52
CA LYS A 114 -0.77 13.56 4.12
C LYS A 114 -1.33 12.20 4.56
N ALA A 115 -1.20 11.17 3.72
CA ALA A 115 -1.65 9.82 4.06
C ALA A 115 -0.82 9.21 5.21
N PHE A 116 0.50 9.38 5.16
CA PHE A 116 1.43 8.89 6.18
C PHE A 116 1.16 9.54 7.53
N LYS A 117 1.02 10.87 7.57
CA LYS A 117 0.71 11.59 8.81
C LYS A 117 -0.64 11.20 9.41
N ARG A 118 -1.63 10.91 8.57
CA ARG A 118 -2.94 10.43 9.04
C ARG A 118 -2.86 9.03 9.67
N GLU A 119 -1.99 8.17 9.14
CA GLU A 119 -1.86 6.79 9.60
C GLU A 119 -0.91 6.65 10.81
N MET A 120 0.10 7.52 10.89
CA MET A 120 1.20 7.42 11.85
C MET A 120 1.25 8.55 12.87
N ASP A 121 0.33 9.50 12.79
CA ASP A 121 0.29 10.75 13.58
C ASP A 121 1.53 11.67 13.44
N MET A 122 2.49 11.31 12.59
CA MET A 122 3.73 12.06 12.35
C MET A 122 4.18 11.97 10.88
N GLY A 123 5.07 12.88 10.47
CA GLY A 123 5.60 12.90 9.11
C GLY A 123 6.58 11.75 8.84
N PRO A 124 6.79 11.36 7.57
CA PRO A 124 7.69 10.26 7.20
C PRO A 124 9.16 10.52 7.54
N SER A 125 9.62 11.77 7.49
CA SER A 125 10.98 12.14 7.87
C SER A 125 11.20 12.04 9.39
N ASP A 126 10.23 12.50 10.17
CA ASP A 126 10.29 12.44 11.64
C ASP A 126 10.19 10.99 12.10
N TRP A 127 9.23 10.24 11.53
CA TRP A 127 9.09 8.81 11.78
C TRP A 127 10.38 8.02 11.53
N ARG A 128 11.13 8.36 10.46
CA ARG A 128 12.41 7.71 10.17
C ARG A 128 13.45 7.96 11.27
N LYS A 129 13.51 9.19 11.80
CA LYS A 129 14.46 9.54 12.86
C LYS A 129 14.14 8.73 14.12
N ASP A 130 12.89 8.77 14.56
CA ASP A 130 12.41 8.02 15.73
C ASP A 130 12.65 6.51 15.56
N ALA A 131 12.36 5.95 14.38
CA ALA A 131 12.56 4.53 14.10
C ALA A 131 14.03 4.09 14.12
N LYS A 132 14.99 5.01 13.92
CA LYS A 132 16.44 4.75 14.02
C LYS A 132 16.97 4.96 15.43
N GLU A 133 16.34 5.79 16.24
CA GLU A 133 16.73 6.02 17.65
C GLU A 133 16.30 4.90 18.59
N VAL A 134 15.26 4.14 18.22
CA VAL A 134 14.71 3.02 19.01
C VAL A 134 15.33 1.66 18.61
N ALA A 135 16.17 1.61 17.58
CA ALA A 135 16.81 0.38 17.05
C ALA A 135 18.26 0.22 17.55
#